data_AF-A0ABD7RNY5-F1
#
_entry.id   AF-A0ABD7RNY5-F1
#
_cell.length_a   1.000
_cell.length_b   1.000
_cell.length_c   1.000
_cell.angle_alpha   90.00
_cell.angle_beta   90.00
_cell.angle_gamma   90.00
#
_symmetry.space_group_name_H-M   'P 1'
#
loop_
_entity.id
_entity.type
_entity.pdbx_description
1 polymer ?
#
loop_
_entity_poly.entity_id
_entity_poly.type
_entity_poly.pdbx_seq_one_letter_code
_entity_poly.pdbx_strand_id
1 'polypeptide(L)'
;MKTRCSMDNSINKLALAITTIIFAGLANADVTPQGTGATSDASSVAIGDNSYSVLESVAVGENAEAVSRSVAVGADATATDISTAVGKNASAELYSTAIGSAARATNSSVAIGAGAGAGLDPMVMSNAVAIGAASQATALETVAIGYNARATAWGALAFGKSALASTNDSIAIGQMSEATGWNAIAMGFDAEASGNYSLAFGTGARATDPYTVSFGGSGITRRIVGISAGIADTDAVNVGQMRAITDAMAADITNLDQCGFRSTVTGRFG
;
A
#
# COMPACT_ATOMS: atom_id res chain seq x y z
N MET A 1 56.75 -41.10 -37.69
CA MET A 1 56.70 -40.03 -36.68
C MET A 1 55.45 -39.13 -36.75
N LYS A 2 54.75 -39.00 -37.89
CA LYS A 2 53.57 -38.10 -38.02
C LYS A 2 52.24 -38.61 -37.41
N THR A 3 52.11 -39.89 -37.07
CA THR A 3 50.86 -40.49 -36.59
C THR A 3 50.65 -40.39 -35.07
N ARG A 4 51.71 -40.26 -34.26
CA ARG A 4 51.57 -40.16 -32.78
C ARG A 4 51.02 -38.82 -32.31
N CYS A 5 51.41 -37.72 -32.97
CA CYS A 5 50.96 -36.37 -32.61
C CYS A 5 49.45 -36.13 -32.87
N SER A 6 48.87 -36.84 -33.86
CA SER A 6 47.43 -36.75 -34.17
C SER A 6 46.56 -37.54 -33.18
N MET A 7 47.10 -38.61 -32.58
CA MET A 7 46.39 -39.41 -31.58
C MET A 7 46.36 -38.70 -30.23
N ASP A 8 47.45 -38.07 -29.80
CA ASP A 8 47.47 -37.30 -28.53
C ASP A 8 46.45 -36.16 -28.52
N ASN A 9 46.27 -35.47 -29.64
CA ASN A 9 45.30 -34.36 -29.74
C ASN A 9 43.84 -34.86 -29.72
N SER A 10 43.59 -36.06 -30.26
CA SER A 10 42.26 -36.67 -30.28
C SER A 10 41.89 -37.26 -28.92
N ILE A 11 42.85 -37.87 -28.23
CA ILE A 11 42.71 -38.40 -26.87
C ILE A 11 42.49 -37.26 -25.87
N ASN A 12 43.19 -36.13 -26.00
CA ASN A 12 42.98 -34.96 -25.13
C ASN A 12 41.62 -34.29 -25.34
N LYS A 13 41.13 -34.20 -26.58
CA LYS A 13 39.77 -33.70 -26.87
C LYS A 13 38.68 -34.64 -26.37
N LEU A 14 38.90 -35.94 -26.50
CA LEU A 14 37.98 -36.96 -25.99
C LEU A 14 37.99 -36.98 -24.45
N ALA A 15 39.14 -36.84 -23.81
CA ALA A 15 39.26 -36.73 -22.36
C ALA A 15 38.60 -35.45 -21.83
N LEU A 16 38.75 -34.31 -22.52
CA LEU A 16 38.07 -33.07 -22.16
C LEU A 16 36.56 -33.21 -22.32
N ALA A 17 36.09 -33.75 -23.45
CA ALA A 17 34.67 -33.99 -23.71
C ALA A 17 34.05 -35.01 -22.72
N ILE A 18 34.77 -36.08 -22.38
CA ILE A 18 34.33 -37.07 -21.40
C ILE A 18 34.29 -36.45 -20.00
N THR A 19 35.26 -35.62 -19.61
CA THR A 19 35.22 -34.91 -18.32
C THR A 19 34.03 -33.95 -18.25
N THR A 20 33.72 -33.23 -19.35
CA THR A 20 32.56 -32.34 -19.44
C THR A 20 31.23 -33.12 -19.42
N ILE A 21 31.16 -34.29 -20.07
CA ILE A 21 29.96 -35.14 -20.12
C ILE A 21 29.73 -35.87 -18.78
N ILE A 22 30.79 -36.29 -18.08
CA ILE A 22 30.69 -36.94 -16.77
C ILE A 22 30.16 -35.96 -15.70
N PHE A 23 30.53 -34.67 -15.76
CA PHE A 23 29.94 -33.65 -14.89
C PHE A 23 28.48 -33.31 -15.24
N ALA A 24 28.09 -33.43 -16.51
CA ALA A 24 26.72 -33.17 -16.95
C ALA A 24 25.76 -34.35 -16.72
N GLY A 25 26.25 -35.54 -16.35
CA GLY A 25 25.51 -36.78 -16.52
C GLY A 25 25.33 -37.69 -15.30
N LEU A 26 25.82 -37.38 -14.10
CA LEU A 26 25.74 -38.34 -12.98
C LEU A 26 25.63 -37.71 -11.58
N ALA A 27 24.45 -37.16 -11.26
CA ALA A 27 23.86 -37.20 -9.93
C ALA A 27 22.36 -36.91 -10.08
N ASN A 28 21.57 -37.19 -9.06
CA ASN A 28 20.12 -36.92 -8.97
C ASN A 28 19.76 -35.49 -9.44
N ALA A 29 18.48 -35.20 -9.64
CA ALA A 29 17.95 -33.93 -10.16
C ALA A 29 18.19 -32.69 -9.26
N ASP A 30 19.36 -32.57 -8.63
CA ASP A 30 19.91 -31.34 -8.11
C ASP A 30 20.23 -30.40 -9.28
N VAL A 31 19.69 -29.19 -9.22
CA VAL A 31 20.00 -28.15 -10.20
C VAL A 31 21.44 -27.74 -9.95
N THR A 32 22.37 -28.25 -10.75
CA THR A 32 23.75 -27.74 -10.77
C THR A 32 23.68 -26.22 -10.95
N PRO A 33 24.33 -25.41 -10.10
CA PRO A 33 24.34 -23.96 -10.25
C PRO A 33 24.71 -23.54 -11.68
N GLN A 34 23.95 -22.64 -12.28
CA GLN A 34 24.19 -22.16 -13.64
C GLN A 34 24.73 -20.74 -13.61
N GLY A 35 26.03 -20.55 -13.77
CA GLY A 35 26.68 -19.24 -13.77
C GLY A 35 28.08 -19.31 -13.21
N THR A 36 28.93 -18.36 -13.55
CA THR A 36 30.27 -18.26 -12.95
C THR A 36 30.12 -17.86 -11.49
N GLY A 37 30.73 -18.64 -10.57
CA GLY A 37 30.61 -18.39 -9.13
C GLY A 37 29.23 -18.66 -8.52
N ALA A 38 28.28 -19.23 -9.28
CA ALA A 38 26.97 -19.61 -8.74
C ALA A 38 27.10 -20.74 -7.71
N THR A 39 26.32 -20.67 -6.63
CA THR A 39 26.38 -21.62 -5.51
C THR A 39 24.97 -22.01 -5.07
N SER A 40 24.72 -23.31 -4.95
CA SER A 40 23.49 -23.87 -4.40
C SER A 40 23.80 -25.08 -3.51
N ASP A 41 22.96 -25.31 -2.50
CA ASP A 41 22.92 -26.58 -1.77
C ASP A 41 21.95 -27.58 -2.41
N ALA A 42 21.87 -28.80 -1.85
CA ALA A 42 20.92 -29.80 -2.31
C ALA A 42 19.49 -29.30 -2.09
N SER A 43 18.64 -29.40 -3.13
CA SER A 43 17.26 -28.85 -3.15
C SER A 43 17.09 -27.34 -3.33
N SER A 44 18.15 -26.58 -3.66
CA SER A 44 18.01 -25.17 -4.06
C SER A 44 18.38 -24.93 -5.52
N VAL A 45 17.98 -23.76 -6.04
CA VAL A 45 18.19 -23.34 -7.43
C VAL A 45 19.01 -22.06 -7.46
N ALA A 46 20.20 -22.09 -8.06
CA ALA A 46 21.02 -20.91 -8.32
C ALA A 46 21.28 -20.75 -9.83
N ILE A 47 20.77 -19.69 -10.44
CA ILE A 47 20.93 -19.39 -11.87
C ILE A 47 21.35 -17.91 -12.02
N GLY A 48 22.54 -17.65 -12.54
CA GLY A 48 23.14 -16.32 -12.71
C GLY A 48 24.55 -16.26 -12.12
N ASP A 49 25.40 -15.38 -12.66
CA ASP A 49 26.74 -15.16 -12.12
C ASP A 49 26.65 -14.71 -10.65
N ASN A 50 27.45 -15.35 -9.79
CA ASN A 50 27.46 -15.15 -8.33
C ASN A 50 26.08 -15.31 -7.64
N SER A 51 25.12 -16.00 -8.25
CA SER A 51 23.86 -16.33 -7.58
C SER A 51 24.11 -17.28 -6.39
N TYR A 52 23.39 -17.07 -5.30
CA TYR A 52 23.56 -17.80 -4.04
C TYR A 52 22.19 -18.28 -3.54
N SER A 53 22.00 -19.60 -3.45
CA SER A 53 20.78 -20.20 -2.89
C SER A 53 21.12 -21.27 -1.85
N VAL A 54 20.52 -21.21 -0.67
CA VAL A 54 20.64 -22.26 0.35
C VAL A 54 19.34 -22.48 1.11
N LEU A 55 19.18 -23.68 1.67
CA LEU A 55 18.07 -24.11 2.51
C LEU A 55 16.73 -24.07 1.77
N GLU A 56 16.58 -24.89 0.73
CA GLU A 56 15.33 -25.04 -0.05
C GLU A 56 14.88 -23.74 -0.75
N SER A 57 15.81 -22.93 -1.28
CA SER A 57 15.52 -21.61 -1.86
C SER A 57 15.75 -21.54 -3.39
N VAL A 58 15.33 -20.43 -4.01
CA VAL A 58 15.48 -20.17 -5.46
C VAL A 58 16.07 -18.78 -5.68
N ALA A 59 17.28 -18.72 -6.24
CA ALA A 59 17.97 -17.50 -6.66
C ALA A 59 18.17 -17.49 -8.19
N VAL A 60 17.59 -16.51 -8.88
CA VAL A 60 17.68 -16.37 -10.34
C VAL A 60 18.04 -14.92 -10.72
N GLY A 61 19.28 -14.68 -11.13
CA GLY A 61 19.82 -13.38 -11.51
C GLY A 61 21.29 -13.23 -11.14
N GLU A 62 22.00 -12.29 -11.76
CA GLU A 62 23.34 -11.89 -11.32
C GLU A 62 23.26 -11.40 -9.86
N ASN A 63 24.11 -11.94 -8.98
CA ASN A 63 24.15 -11.64 -7.54
C ASN A 63 22.80 -11.84 -6.81
N ALA A 64 21.87 -12.63 -7.35
CA ALA A 64 20.63 -12.95 -6.64
C ALA A 64 20.93 -13.82 -5.41
N GLU A 65 20.35 -13.49 -4.26
CA GLU A 65 20.58 -14.17 -2.99
C GLU A 65 19.26 -14.65 -2.38
N ALA A 66 19.12 -15.97 -2.19
CA ALA A 66 17.94 -16.58 -1.58
C ALA A 66 18.34 -17.52 -0.44
N VAL A 67 17.89 -17.24 0.78
CA VAL A 67 18.19 -18.03 1.98
C VAL A 67 16.91 -18.47 2.69
N SER A 68 16.82 -19.75 3.06
CA SER A 68 15.77 -20.29 3.95
C SER A 68 14.37 -20.22 3.33
N ARG A 69 14.06 -21.17 2.44
CA ARG A 69 12.75 -21.34 1.77
C ARG A 69 12.24 -20.07 1.06
N SER A 70 13.14 -19.26 0.54
CA SER A 70 12.84 -17.99 -0.10
C SER A 70 13.03 -18.03 -1.61
N VAL A 71 12.51 -17.01 -2.30
CA VAL A 71 12.60 -16.86 -3.76
C VAL A 71 13.12 -15.48 -4.09
N ALA A 72 14.31 -15.38 -4.70
CA ALA A 72 14.91 -14.15 -5.21
C ALA A 72 15.06 -14.24 -6.73
N VAL A 73 14.37 -13.38 -7.49
CA VAL A 73 14.41 -13.35 -8.96
C VAL A 73 14.68 -11.95 -9.47
N GLY A 74 15.83 -11.72 -10.10
CA GLY A 74 16.29 -10.43 -10.60
C GLY A 74 17.75 -10.20 -10.22
N ALA A 75 18.44 -9.35 -11.00
CA ALA A 75 19.80 -8.94 -10.63
C ALA A 75 19.78 -8.23 -9.27
N ASP A 76 20.68 -8.62 -8.37
CA ASP A 76 20.81 -8.09 -7.01
C ASP A 76 19.52 -8.25 -6.16
N ALA A 77 18.64 -9.20 -6.50
CA ALA A 77 17.47 -9.50 -5.68
C ALA A 77 17.87 -10.30 -4.43
N THR A 78 17.35 -9.95 -3.26
CA THR A 78 17.65 -10.62 -1.98
C THR A 78 16.37 -11.07 -1.30
N ALA A 79 16.28 -12.36 -0.95
CA ALA A 79 15.15 -12.93 -0.23
C ALA A 79 15.63 -13.81 0.93
N THR A 80 15.25 -13.50 2.16
CA THR A 80 15.56 -14.30 3.36
C THR A 80 14.32 -14.68 4.15
N ASP A 81 14.32 -15.90 4.71
CA ASP A 81 13.32 -16.42 5.65
C ASP A 81 11.89 -16.44 5.11
N ILE A 82 11.58 -17.43 4.27
CA ILE A 82 10.24 -17.71 3.75
C ILE A 82 9.66 -16.46 3.06
N SER A 83 10.48 -15.77 2.27
CA SER A 83 10.12 -14.53 1.59
C SER A 83 10.20 -14.65 0.07
N THR A 84 9.64 -13.68 -0.65
CA THR A 84 9.68 -13.63 -2.11
C THR A 84 10.10 -12.24 -2.58
N ALA A 85 11.26 -12.12 -3.22
CA ALA A 85 11.77 -10.91 -3.86
C ALA A 85 11.83 -11.10 -5.39
N VAL A 86 11.11 -10.29 -6.16
CA VAL A 86 11.10 -10.36 -7.63
C VAL A 86 11.30 -8.97 -8.23
N GLY A 87 12.42 -8.76 -8.92
CA GLY A 87 12.81 -7.51 -9.57
C GLY A 87 14.26 -7.15 -9.29
N LYS A 88 14.84 -6.31 -10.14
CA LYS A 88 16.21 -5.81 -9.91
C LYS A 88 16.29 -5.04 -8.59
N ASN A 89 17.22 -5.39 -7.70
CA ASN A 89 17.36 -4.84 -6.35
C ASN A 89 16.12 -5.04 -5.44
N ALA A 90 15.23 -6.00 -5.73
CA ALA A 90 14.12 -6.29 -4.82
C ALA A 90 14.66 -6.95 -3.54
N SER A 91 14.14 -6.56 -2.37
CA SER A 91 14.58 -7.09 -1.06
C SER A 91 13.35 -7.51 -0.23
N ALA A 92 13.31 -8.78 0.15
CA ALA A 92 12.25 -9.34 0.99
C ALA A 92 12.86 -10.13 2.16
N GLU A 93 12.53 -9.75 3.39
CA GLU A 93 13.04 -10.40 4.60
C GLU A 93 11.88 -10.85 5.51
N LEU A 94 12.01 -11.97 6.22
CA LEU A 94 11.12 -12.39 7.31
C LEU A 94 9.64 -12.50 6.89
N TYR A 95 9.26 -13.54 6.15
CA TYR A 95 7.87 -13.83 5.73
C TYR A 95 7.22 -12.79 4.81
N SER A 96 8.02 -11.95 4.14
CA SER A 96 7.52 -10.83 3.33
C SER A 96 7.51 -11.12 1.83
N THR A 97 6.83 -10.27 1.06
CA THR A 97 6.80 -10.31 -0.41
C THR A 97 7.16 -8.95 -0.98
N ALA A 98 8.22 -8.86 -1.79
CA ALA A 98 8.65 -7.66 -2.49
C ALA A 98 8.69 -7.92 -4.02
N ILE A 99 7.78 -7.31 -4.78
CA ILE A 99 7.68 -7.50 -6.24
C ILE A 99 7.78 -6.14 -6.94
N GLY A 100 8.84 -5.94 -7.72
CA GLY A 100 9.15 -4.70 -8.45
C GLY A 100 10.62 -4.32 -8.33
N SER A 101 11.14 -3.56 -9.29
CA SER A 101 12.51 -3.04 -9.18
C SER A 101 12.64 -2.19 -7.92
N ALA A 102 13.63 -2.46 -7.08
CA ALA A 102 13.86 -1.79 -5.80
C ALA A 102 12.67 -1.86 -4.81
N ALA A 103 11.75 -2.82 -4.97
CA ALA A 103 10.72 -3.08 -3.96
C ALA A 103 11.35 -3.62 -2.68
N ARG A 104 10.89 -3.18 -1.51
CA ARG A 104 11.41 -3.56 -0.20
C ARG A 104 10.30 -3.95 0.75
N ALA A 105 10.34 -5.16 1.27
CA ALA A 105 9.40 -5.64 2.29
C ALA A 105 10.15 -6.33 3.42
N THR A 106 9.75 -6.10 4.67
CA THR A 106 10.26 -6.86 5.83
C THR A 106 9.12 -7.28 6.74
N ASN A 107 9.32 -8.28 7.58
CA ASN A 107 8.42 -8.68 8.66
C ASN A 107 6.96 -8.83 8.18
N SER A 108 6.59 -9.96 7.56
CA SER A 108 5.22 -10.30 7.15
C SER A 108 4.52 -9.24 6.26
N SER A 109 5.28 -8.34 5.64
CA SER A 109 4.75 -7.24 4.84
C SER A 109 4.72 -7.56 3.34
N VAL A 110 3.94 -6.79 2.58
CA VAL A 110 3.80 -6.94 1.13
C VAL A 110 4.13 -5.61 0.45
N ALA A 111 5.15 -5.57 -0.40
CA ALA A 111 5.51 -4.43 -1.24
C ALA A 111 5.41 -4.83 -2.73
N ILE A 112 4.47 -4.25 -3.48
CA ILE A 112 4.28 -4.56 -4.90
C ILE A 112 4.30 -3.26 -5.70
N GLY A 113 5.33 -3.06 -6.53
CA GLY A 113 5.54 -1.89 -7.36
C GLY A 113 7.00 -1.46 -7.35
N ALA A 114 7.45 -0.79 -8.41
CA ALA A 114 8.81 -0.26 -8.47
C ALA A 114 9.04 0.76 -7.33
N GLY A 115 10.02 0.51 -6.47
CA GLY A 115 10.33 1.33 -5.30
C GLY A 115 9.27 1.30 -4.19
N ALA A 116 8.33 0.33 -4.20
CA ALA A 116 7.38 0.16 -3.11
C ALA A 116 8.12 -0.25 -1.82
N GLY A 117 7.72 0.32 -0.67
CA GLY A 117 8.32 0.03 0.63
C GLY A 117 7.26 -0.33 1.67
N ALA A 118 7.34 -1.53 2.24
CA ALA A 118 6.43 -2.01 3.27
C ALA A 118 7.20 -2.54 4.49
N GLY A 119 6.82 -2.11 5.69
CA GLY A 119 7.46 -2.58 6.93
C GLY A 119 8.91 -2.15 7.01
N LEU A 120 9.18 -0.85 6.85
CA LEU A 120 10.54 -0.31 6.82
C LEU A 120 11.05 0.15 8.20
N ASP A 121 10.20 0.07 9.22
CA ASP A 121 10.57 0.40 10.58
C ASP A 121 11.22 -0.82 11.27
N PRO A 122 12.53 -0.77 11.59
CA PRO A 122 13.25 -1.88 12.19
C PRO A 122 12.89 -2.11 13.67
N MET A 123 12.13 -1.21 14.30
CA MET A 123 11.81 -1.28 15.73
C MET A 123 10.46 -1.94 16.04
N VAL A 124 9.69 -2.30 15.03
CA VAL A 124 8.37 -2.92 15.20
C VAL A 124 8.22 -4.15 14.31
N MET A 125 7.48 -5.16 14.80
CA MET A 125 6.94 -6.18 13.90
C MET A 125 6.06 -5.44 12.88
N SER A 126 6.21 -5.76 11.59
CA SER A 126 5.41 -5.12 10.55
C SER A 126 4.32 -6.08 10.08
N ASN A 127 3.22 -5.51 9.59
CA ASN A 127 2.13 -6.21 8.91
C ASN A 127 1.61 -5.23 7.85
N ALA A 128 2.54 -4.70 7.06
CA ALA A 128 2.32 -3.55 6.21
C ALA A 128 2.04 -3.98 4.76
N VAL A 129 1.21 -3.22 4.06
CA VAL A 129 0.88 -3.49 2.65
C VAL A 129 1.11 -2.23 1.84
N ALA A 130 2.12 -2.22 0.97
CA ALA A 130 2.41 -1.16 0.03
C ALA A 130 2.20 -1.67 -1.41
N ILE A 131 1.19 -1.18 -2.12
CA ILE A 131 0.89 -1.60 -3.51
C ILE A 131 0.82 -0.37 -4.41
N GLY A 132 1.80 -0.22 -5.30
CA GLY A 132 1.94 0.89 -6.22
C GLY A 132 3.40 1.31 -6.35
N ALA A 133 3.78 1.87 -7.50
CA ALA A 133 5.13 2.41 -7.62
C ALA A 133 5.34 3.54 -6.59
N ALA A 134 6.46 3.48 -5.87
CA ALA A 134 6.83 4.38 -4.78
C ALA A 134 5.82 4.45 -3.61
N SER A 135 4.89 3.50 -3.47
CA SER A 135 4.00 3.45 -2.29
C SER A 135 4.80 3.13 -1.02
N GLN A 136 4.44 3.73 0.11
CA GLN A 136 5.14 3.61 1.38
C GLN A 136 4.16 3.28 2.51
N ALA A 137 4.25 2.06 3.03
CA ALA A 137 3.55 1.59 4.22
C ALA A 137 4.62 1.31 5.30
N THR A 138 5.04 2.34 6.04
CA THR A 138 6.31 2.29 6.78
C THR A 138 6.18 1.85 8.23
N ALA A 139 4.99 1.96 8.83
CA ALA A 139 4.74 1.62 10.24
C ALA A 139 3.96 0.30 10.39
N LEU A 140 3.81 -0.16 11.63
CA LEU A 140 3.02 -1.35 11.99
C LEU A 140 1.55 -1.20 11.52
N GLU A 141 1.01 -2.28 10.94
CA GLU A 141 -0.40 -2.40 10.50
C GLU A 141 -0.85 -1.33 9.49
N THR A 142 0.08 -0.84 8.65
CA THR A 142 -0.22 0.18 7.63
C THR A 142 -0.63 -0.41 6.29
N VAL A 143 -1.48 0.31 5.55
CA VAL A 143 -1.82 -0.03 4.16
C VAL A 143 -1.71 1.21 3.28
N ALA A 144 -0.86 1.16 2.26
CA ALA A 144 -0.68 2.21 1.26
C ALA A 144 -0.89 1.63 -0.16
N ILE A 145 -2.00 1.96 -0.81
CA ILE A 145 -2.33 1.49 -2.16
C ILE A 145 -2.47 2.67 -3.13
N GLY A 146 -1.58 2.75 -4.11
CA GLY A 146 -1.56 3.78 -5.15
C GLY A 146 -0.15 4.29 -5.42
N TYR A 147 0.05 4.90 -6.59
CA TYR A 147 1.32 5.56 -6.91
C TYR A 147 1.64 6.62 -5.84
N ASN A 148 2.78 6.49 -5.18
CA ASN A 148 3.22 7.39 -4.12
C ASN A 148 2.22 7.55 -2.95
N ALA A 149 1.35 6.56 -2.71
CA ALA A 149 0.51 6.52 -1.51
C ALA A 149 1.39 6.34 -0.26
N ARG A 150 1.07 7.02 0.85
CA ARG A 150 1.90 7.05 2.05
C ARG A 150 1.05 6.83 3.30
N ALA A 151 1.22 5.68 3.93
CA ALA A 151 0.70 5.36 5.26
C ALA A 151 1.89 5.22 6.21
N THR A 152 2.14 6.22 7.07
CA THR A 152 3.41 6.34 7.79
C THR A 152 3.32 6.26 9.31
N ALA A 153 2.12 6.01 9.85
CA ALA A 153 1.88 5.92 11.28
C ALA A 153 1.08 4.65 11.61
N TRP A 154 1.07 4.25 12.88
CA TRP A 154 0.44 2.99 13.30
C TRP A 154 -1.03 2.90 12.87
N GLY A 155 -1.42 1.78 12.23
CA GLY A 155 -2.79 1.56 11.77
C GLY A 155 -3.27 2.48 10.63
N ALA A 156 -2.38 3.30 10.04
CA ALA A 156 -2.76 4.27 9.01
C ALA A 156 -3.09 3.59 7.67
N LEU A 157 -4.08 4.13 6.97
CA LEU A 157 -4.60 3.62 5.70
C LEU A 157 -4.60 4.71 4.62
N ALA A 158 -3.85 4.53 3.54
CA ALA A 158 -3.76 5.47 2.42
C ALA A 158 -4.12 4.77 1.10
N PHE A 159 -5.26 5.12 0.50
CA PHE A 159 -5.74 4.56 -0.77
C PHE A 159 -5.90 5.67 -1.82
N GLY A 160 -5.04 5.68 -2.83
CA GLY A 160 -5.09 6.63 -3.94
C GLY A 160 -3.72 7.18 -4.31
N LYS A 161 -3.60 7.72 -5.52
CA LYS A 161 -2.37 8.38 -5.96
C LYS A 161 -2.02 9.54 -5.02
N SER A 162 -0.85 9.50 -4.40
CA SER A 162 -0.39 10.50 -3.43
C SER A 162 -1.33 10.69 -2.23
N ALA A 163 -2.15 9.70 -1.87
CA ALA A 163 -2.88 9.73 -0.61
C ALA A 163 -1.90 9.72 0.58
N LEU A 164 -2.18 10.49 1.62
CA LEU A 164 -1.32 10.62 2.80
C LEU A 164 -2.14 10.38 4.06
N ALA A 165 -1.79 9.33 4.81
CA ALA A 165 -2.27 9.04 6.15
C ALA A 165 -1.04 9.01 7.08
N SER A 166 -0.82 10.09 7.84
CA SER A 166 0.46 10.33 8.54
C SER A 166 0.40 10.27 10.06
N THR A 167 -0.77 9.98 10.62
CA THR A 167 -1.03 9.89 12.06
C THR A 167 -1.71 8.58 12.41
N ASN A 168 -1.67 8.18 13.68
CA ASN A 168 -2.20 6.88 14.07
C ASN A 168 -3.70 6.78 13.74
N ASP A 169 -4.09 5.61 13.24
CA ASP A 169 -5.45 5.27 12.82
C ASP A 169 -6.07 6.25 11.81
N SER A 170 -5.24 7.03 11.10
CA SER A 170 -5.70 7.96 10.07
C SER A 170 -6.03 7.22 8.78
N ILE A 171 -7.07 7.68 8.08
CA ILE A 171 -7.55 7.05 6.85
C ILE A 171 -7.67 8.10 5.75
N ALA A 172 -6.88 7.97 4.69
CA ALA A 172 -6.91 8.83 3.51
C ALA A 172 -7.32 8.01 2.29
N ILE A 173 -8.51 8.29 1.72
CA ILE A 173 -9.06 7.58 0.57
C ILE A 173 -9.37 8.60 -0.54
N GLY A 174 -8.56 8.61 -1.59
CA GLY A 174 -8.68 9.50 -2.73
C GLY A 174 -7.31 9.90 -3.27
N GLN A 175 -7.25 10.34 -4.53
CA GLN A 175 -6.03 10.98 -5.01
C GLN A 175 -5.81 12.28 -4.21
N MET A 176 -4.58 12.49 -3.72
CA MET A 176 -4.20 13.68 -2.94
C MET A 176 -5.04 13.88 -1.66
N SER A 177 -5.74 12.86 -1.15
CA SER A 177 -6.39 12.97 0.15
C SER A 177 -5.36 12.98 1.27
N GLU A 178 -5.56 13.82 2.28
CA GLU A 178 -4.64 14.01 3.41
C GLU A 178 -5.38 13.83 4.74
N ALA A 179 -5.07 12.77 5.48
CA ALA A 179 -5.49 12.55 6.85
C ALA A 179 -4.29 12.73 7.78
N THR A 180 -4.22 13.91 8.40
CA THR A 180 -3.07 14.35 9.23
C THR A 180 -3.44 14.58 10.69
N GLY A 181 -4.73 14.53 11.04
CA GLY A 181 -5.21 14.50 12.43
C GLY A 181 -5.22 13.08 13.02
N TRP A 182 -5.12 12.94 14.34
CA TRP A 182 -5.22 11.63 15.02
C TRP A 182 -6.61 11.02 14.79
N ASN A 183 -6.72 9.74 14.41
CA ASN A 183 -8.00 9.09 14.05
C ASN A 183 -8.83 9.87 13.00
N ALA A 184 -8.20 10.69 12.16
CA ALA A 184 -8.89 11.48 11.16
C ALA A 184 -9.16 10.67 9.89
N ILE A 185 -10.26 10.97 9.19
CA ILE A 185 -10.61 10.31 7.93
C ILE A 185 -10.83 11.37 6.84
N ALA A 186 -10.02 11.32 5.79
CA ALA A 186 -10.18 12.12 4.58
C ALA A 186 -10.62 11.22 3.42
N MET A 187 -11.82 11.45 2.86
CA MET A 187 -12.39 10.66 1.78
C MET A 187 -12.81 11.54 0.61
N GLY A 188 -12.06 11.52 -0.48
CA GLY A 188 -12.30 12.29 -1.70
C GLY A 188 -11.01 12.78 -2.36
N PHE A 189 -11.08 13.21 -3.62
CA PHE A 189 -9.96 13.90 -4.27
C PHE A 189 -9.63 15.18 -3.51
N ASP A 190 -8.38 15.38 -3.09
CA ASP A 190 -7.94 16.59 -2.37
C ASP A 190 -8.74 16.87 -1.07
N ALA A 191 -9.29 15.81 -0.44
CA ALA A 191 -9.93 15.94 0.87
C ALA A 191 -8.86 16.06 1.97
N GLU A 192 -9.06 16.95 2.93
CA GLU A 192 -8.13 17.20 4.04
C GLU A 192 -8.84 17.04 5.39
N ALA A 193 -8.37 16.10 6.22
CA ALA A 193 -8.79 15.93 7.60
C ALA A 193 -7.59 16.13 8.54
N SER A 194 -7.40 17.38 8.98
CA SER A 194 -6.28 17.81 9.84
C SER A 194 -6.67 18.03 11.31
N GLY A 195 -7.97 18.09 11.61
CA GLY A 195 -8.47 18.05 12.99
C GLY A 195 -8.40 16.64 13.60
N ASN A 196 -8.09 16.54 14.89
CA ASN A 196 -8.14 15.24 15.58
C ASN A 196 -9.58 14.72 15.62
N TYR A 197 -9.76 13.43 15.33
CA TYR A 197 -11.06 12.77 15.21
C TYR A 197 -12.00 13.43 14.20
N SER A 198 -11.45 14.12 13.18
CA SER A 198 -12.24 14.81 12.17
C SER A 198 -12.50 13.92 10.94
N LEU A 199 -13.56 14.25 10.20
CA LEU A 199 -13.99 13.54 9.00
C LEU A 199 -14.17 14.53 7.85
N ALA A 200 -13.37 14.46 6.80
CA ALA A 200 -13.55 15.24 5.58
C ALA A 200 -14.13 14.36 4.47
N PHE A 201 -15.36 14.63 4.03
CA PHE A 201 -16.08 13.80 3.07
C PHE A 201 -16.43 14.58 1.79
N GLY A 202 -15.87 14.11 0.67
CA GLY A 202 -16.05 14.64 -0.68
C GLY A 202 -14.83 15.41 -1.20
N THR A 203 -14.80 15.63 -2.51
CA THR A 203 -13.71 16.34 -3.19
C THR A 203 -13.48 17.74 -2.61
N GLY A 204 -12.24 18.04 -2.20
CA GLY A 204 -11.88 19.34 -1.62
C GLY A 204 -12.53 19.64 -0.27
N ALA A 205 -13.09 18.63 0.42
CA ALA A 205 -13.61 18.81 1.77
C ALA A 205 -12.46 19.07 2.76
N ARG A 206 -12.66 19.95 3.74
CA ARG A 206 -11.66 20.33 4.76
C ARG A 206 -12.28 20.25 6.15
N ALA A 207 -11.78 19.35 6.98
CA ALA A 207 -12.16 19.17 8.38
C ALA A 207 -10.96 19.49 9.28
N THR A 208 -10.74 20.78 9.54
CA THR A 208 -9.58 21.30 10.29
C THR A 208 -9.81 21.36 11.79
N ASP A 209 -11.08 21.37 12.21
CA ASP A 209 -11.45 21.41 13.63
C ASP A 209 -11.60 20.00 14.21
N PRO A 210 -11.16 19.75 15.47
CA PRO A 210 -11.34 18.44 16.10
C PRO A 210 -12.80 18.05 16.27
N TYR A 211 -13.11 16.75 16.23
CA TYR A 211 -14.45 16.19 16.41
C TYR A 211 -15.52 16.74 15.45
N THR A 212 -15.14 17.08 14.21
CA THR A 212 -16.07 17.61 13.21
C THR A 212 -16.18 16.70 11.99
N VAL A 213 -17.35 16.74 11.34
CA VAL A 213 -17.55 16.18 10.00
C VAL A 213 -17.73 17.35 9.03
N SER A 214 -16.83 17.48 8.06
CA SER A 214 -16.92 18.47 7.00
C SER A 214 -17.33 17.82 5.68
N PHE A 215 -18.42 18.31 5.11
CA PHE A 215 -18.86 17.97 3.76
C PHE A 215 -18.42 19.02 2.74
N GLY A 216 -17.54 19.95 3.10
CA GLY A 216 -17.25 21.15 2.32
C GLY A 216 -15.85 21.69 2.60
N GLY A 217 -15.48 22.76 1.92
CA GLY A 217 -14.17 23.41 2.06
C GLY A 217 -14.31 24.90 1.80
N SER A 218 -13.19 25.60 1.59
CA SER A 218 -13.22 27.03 1.28
C SER A 218 -14.07 27.33 0.05
N GLY A 219 -15.24 27.96 0.24
CA GLY A 219 -16.20 28.27 -0.82
C GLY A 219 -16.98 27.08 -1.40
N ILE A 220 -16.80 25.86 -0.86
CA ILE A 220 -17.48 24.65 -1.32
C ILE A 220 -18.45 24.19 -0.24
N THR A 221 -19.74 24.26 -0.50
CA THR A 221 -20.78 23.68 0.36
C THR A 221 -21.55 22.59 -0.37
N ARG A 222 -22.12 21.66 0.40
CA ARG A 222 -22.93 20.56 -0.13
C ARG A 222 -24.27 20.52 0.58
N ARG A 223 -25.33 20.23 -0.18
CA ARG A 223 -26.62 19.90 0.39
C ARG A 223 -26.60 18.45 0.83
N ILE A 224 -26.96 18.20 2.09
CA ILE A 224 -27.18 16.86 2.61
C ILE A 224 -28.65 16.51 2.38
N VAL A 225 -28.93 15.40 1.70
CA VAL A 225 -30.27 14.99 1.26
C VAL A 225 -30.61 13.60 1.81
N GLY A 226 -31.89 13.25 1.84
CA GLY A 226 -32.34 11.96 2.37
C GLY A 226 -32.37 11.90 3.91
N ILE A 227 -32.38 13.06 4.58
CA ILE A 227 -32.48 13.16 6.03
C ILE A 227 -33.94 13.07 6.46
N SER A 228 -34.29 12.00 7.20
CA SER A 228 -35.59 11.86 7.87
C SER A 228 -35.75 12.90 8.98
N ALA A 229 -36.99 13.15 9.43
CA ALA A 229 -37.21 14.09 10.52
C ALA A 229 -36.48 13.61 11.79
N GLY A 230 -35.71 14.49 12.43
CA GLY A 230 -35.02 14.20 13.69
C GLY A 230 -36.02 14.00 14.84
N ILE A 231 -35.66 13.14 15.79
CA ILE A 231 -36.50 12.78 16.94
C ILE A 231 -35.79 13.12 18.26
N ALA A 232 -34.50 12.84 18.37
CA ALA A 232 -33.68 13.17 19.53
C ALA A 232 -33.04 14.56 19.41
N ASP A 233 -32.61 15.12 20.55
CA ASP A 233 -31.97 16.45 20.62
C ASP A 233 -30.69 16.57 19.76
N THR A 234 -30.04 15.45 19.47
CA THR A 234 -28.79 15.38 18.69
C THR A 234 -29.01 14.99 17.22
N ASP A 235 -30.26 14.86 16.78
CA ASP A 235 -30.55 14.53 15.39
C ASP A 235 -30.46 15.77 14.49
N ALA A 236 -30.09 15.56 13.23
CA ALA A 236 -30.16 16.61 12.23
C ALA A 236 -31.63 17.00 11.96
N VAL A 237 -31.91 18.30 11.91
CA VAL A 237 -33.22 18.84 11.52
C VAL A 237 -33.31 18.93 10.01
N ASN A 238 -34.39 18.43 9.41
CA ASN A 238 -34.63 18.58 7.98
C ASN A 238 -35.53 19.79 7.65
N VAL A 239 -35.62 20.15 6.37
CA VAL A 239 -36.41 21.31 5.91
C VAL A 239 -37.91 21.16 6.22
N GLY A 240 -38.45 19.94 6.28
CA GLY A 240 -39.85 19.71 6.63
C GLY A 240 -40.18 20.13 8.06
N GLN A 241 -39.31 19.80 9.02
CA GLN A 241 -39.45 20.22 10.42
C GLN A 241 -39.32 21.74 10.57
N MET A 242 -38.37 22.36 9.86
CA MET A 242 -38.22 23.81 9.87
C MET A 242 -39.46 24.52 9.30
N ARG A 243 -40.03 24.00 8.20
CA ARG A 243 -41.27 24.53 7.62
C ARG A 243 -42.46 24.42 8.57
N ALA A 244 -42.61 23.30 9.27
CA ALA A 244 -43.69 23.11 10.23
C ALA A 244 -43.63 24.15 11.38
N ILE A 245 -42.42 24.48 11.86
CA ILE A 245 -42.23 25.54 12.85
C ILE A 245 -42.63 26.90 12.28
N THR A 246 -42.19 27.22 11.05
CA THR A 246 -42.52 28.51 10.43
C THR A 246 -44.00 28.67 10.11
N ASP A 247 -44.69 27.59 9.74
CA ASP A 247 -46.13 27.59 9.49
C ASP A 247 -46.91 27.80 10.79
N ALA A 248 -46.47 27.18 11.90
CA ALA A 248 -47.04 27.41 13.24
C ALA A 248 -46.83 28.87 13.70
N MET A 249 -45.62 29.41 13.53
CA MET A 249 -45.33 30.81 13.86
C MET A 249 -46.16 31.78 13.01
N ALA A 250 -46.32 31.51 11.71
CA ALA A 250 -47.14 32.34 10.84
C ALA A 250 -48.62 32.34 11.29
N ALA A 251 -49.15 31.18 11.71
CA ALA A 251 -50.50 31.07 12.25
C ALA A 251 -50.68 31.91 13.54
N ASP A 252 -49.74 31.82 14.48
CA ASP A 252 -49.78 32.61 15.71
C ASP A 252 -49.77 34.12 15.44
N ILE A 253 -48.95 34.57 14.48
CA ILE A 253 -48.89 35.98 14.08
C ILE A 253 -50.24 36.43 13.48
N THR A 254 -50.84 35.62 12.60
CA THR A 254 -52.17 35.94 12.06
C THR A 254 -53.26 35.99 13.13
N ASN A 255 -53.14 35.23 14.22
CA ASN A 255 -54.05 35.31 15.36
C ASN A 255 -53.87 36.62 16.15
N LEU A 256 -52.66 37.15 16.25
CA LEU A 256 -52.39 38.45 16.88
C LEU A 256 -52.94 39.63 16.06
N ASP A 257 -52.85 39.57 14.73
CA ASP A 257 -53.45 40.56 13.84
C ASP A 257 -54.97 40.64 14.05
N GLN A 258 -55.62 39.49 14.23
CA GLN A 258 -57.05 39.42 14.53
C GLN A 258 -57.40 40.05 15.90
N CYS A 259 -56.46 40.05 16.85
CA CYS A 259 -56.58 40.72 18.14
C CYS A 259 -56.22 42.22 18.11
N GLY A 260 -55.97 42.81 16.94
CA GLY A 260 -55.72 44.24 16.77
C GLY A 260 -54.26 44.67 16.90
N PHE A 261 -53.33 43.73 17.11
CA PHE A 261 -51.90 43.98 17.03
C PHE A 261 -51.41 43.78 15.60
N ARG A 262 -51.26 44.87 14.83
CA ARG A 262 -50.74 44.79 13.45
C ARG A 262 -49.31 44.28 13.42
N SER A 263 -49.10 43.20 12.70
CA SER A 263 -47.82 42.55 12.46
C SER A 263 -47.73 42.13 10.98
N THR A 264 -46.53 42.16 10.40
CA THR A 264 -46.31 41.83 8.98
C THR A 264 -45.35 40.64 8.91
N VAL A 265 -45.79 39.51 8.36
CA VAL A 265 -44.92 38.35 8.10
C VAL A 265 -44.25 38.52 6.74
N THR A 266 -42.97 38.88 6.72
CA THR A 266 -42.14 38.91 5.49
C THR A 266 -41.13 37.77 5.52
N GLY A 267 -41.55 36.55 5.15
CA GLY A 267 -40.63 35.43 4.99
C GLY A 267 -41.33 34.09 4.89
N ARG A 268 -41.55 33.60 3.66
CA ARG A 268 -41.91 32.20 3.41
C ARG A 268 -40.72 31.55 2.74
N PHE A 269 -40.16 30.50 3.36
CA PHE A 269 -39.07 29.75 2.75
C PHE A 269 -39.61 29.01 1.52
N GLY A 270 -39.11 29.38 0.35
CA GLY A 270 -39.40 28.74 -0.95
C GLY A 270 -39.05 27.26 -0.90
#